data_AF-A0A6I0RPW2-F1
#
_entry.id   AF-A0A6I0RPW2-F1
#
_cell.length_a   1.000
_cell.length_b   1.000
_cell.length_c   1.000
_cell.angle_alpha   90.00
_cell.angle_beta   90.00
_cell.angle_gamma   90.00
#
_symmetry.space_group_name_H-M   'P 1'
#
loop_
_entity.id
_entity.type
_entity.pdbx_description
1 polymer ?
#
loop_
_entity_poly.entity_id
_entity_poly.type
_entity_poly.pdbx_seq_one_letter_code
_entity_poly.pdbx_strand_id
1 'polypeptide(L)'
;MKKIALLLCAIVMFGCSDDEEKAGTEVPDPEISKMLFSEFCKSDGIGVSDVTKEEEFRYEDAWLTGYTYTQEVSIADLTEIISHPLTIQYENNRSSVTFTDEIGTERKYTLNEEGYATQCEYASLDQKRQYTFSYTDGYLTQVNEKIMPREGSSDAVVAHTLSLQYDKGDLISTISPSLPYESSTGYGKLQTNYEAGEDINYYRLPCMLVADTYPLSFHREALFAGMLGKPTQHLTTASYPEKTSDTYTERTEYTYSFDKNKKPVSLKVSTKYGNGKSISYLNRTISITIE
;
A
#
# COMPACT_ATOMS: atom_id res chain seq x y z
N MET A 1 -7.08 -30.32 -68.21
CA MET A 1 -6.20 -29.56 -67.30
C MET A 1 -6.93 -29.43 -65.97
N LYS A 2 -6.34 -29.99 -64.90
CA LYS A 2 -7.01 -30.35 -63.64
C LYS A 2 -7.17 -29.13 -62.72
N LYS A 3 -8.35 -29.01 -62.10
CA LYS A 3 -8.65 -28.08 -61.00
C LYS A 3 -7.87 -28.52 -59.76
N ILE A 4 -7.09 -27.62 -59.16
CA ILE A 4 -6.44 -27.85 -57.87
C ILE A 4 -7.35 -27.23 -56.81
N ALA A 5 -7.99 -28.08 -56.02
CA ALA A 5 -8.73 -27.69 -54.83
C ALA A 5 -7.73 -27.45 -53.69
N LEU A 6 -7.76 -26.26 -53.09
CA LEU A 6 -7.01 -25.95 -51.89
C LEU A 6 -7.78 -26.55 -50.69
N LEU A 7 -7.25 -27.61 -50.10
CA LEU A 7 -7.78 -28.18 -48.86
C LEU A 7 -7.19 -27.40 -47.68
N LEU A 8 -8.00 -26.59 -47.02
CA LEU A 8 -7.66 -26.00 -45.72
C LEU A 8 -7.72 -27.10 -44.66
N CYS A 9 -6.55 -27.57 -44.20
CA CYS A 9 -6.46 -28.33 -42.96
C CYS A 9 -6.37 -27.36 -41.78
N ALA A 10 -7.51 -27.11 -41.14
CA ALA A 10 -7.53 -26.59 -39.77
C ALA A 10 -7.05 -27.71 -38.84
N ILE A 11 -5.86 -27.55 -38.27
CA ILE A 11 -5.40 -28.39 -37.16
C ILE A 11 -5.69 -27.61 -35.88
N VAL A 12 -6.80 -27.97 -35.24
CA VAL A 12 -7.07 -27.64 -33.85
C VAL A 12 -6.31 -28.65 -33.01
N MET A 13 -5.22 -28.23 -32.38
CA MET A 13 -4.61 -29.00 -31.29
C MET A 13 -4.92 -28.27 -29.98
N PHE A 14 -6.01 -28.69 -29.35
CA PHE A 14 -6.11 -28.67 -27.89
C PHE A 14 -5.09 -29.70 -27.38
N GLY A 15 -3.92 -29.22 -26.98
CA GLY A 15 -2.99 -29.96 -26.16
C GLY A 15 -3.12 -29.45 -24.73
N CYS A 16 -3.79 -30.21 -23.88
CA CYS A 16 -3.55 -30.14 -22.45
C CYS A 16 -2.06 -30.47 -22.24
N SER A 17 -1.27 -29.50 -21.80
CA SER A 17 0.04 -29.77 -21.21
C SER A 17 0.04 -29.14 -19.84
N ASP A 18 0.35 -29.96 -18.85
CA ASP A 18 0.56 -29.60 -17.44
C ASP A 18 1.16 -28.20 -17.30
N ASP A 19 0.44 -27.33 -16.59
CA ASP A 19 0.93 -26.02 -16.16
C ASP A 19 2.04 -26.25 -15.14
N GLU A 20 3.26 -26.45 -15.62
CA GLU A 20 4.44 -26.06 -14.86
C GLU A 20 4.32 -24.55 -14.64
N GLU A 21 4.09 -24.16 -13.38
CA GLU A 21 4.30 -22.82 -12.85
C GLU A 21 5.64 -22.28 -13.36
N LYS A 22 5.60 -21.54 -14.46
CA LYS A 22 6.75 -20.76 -14.90
C LYS A 22 6.89 -19.60 -13.94
N ALA A 23 7.73 -19.79 -12.93
CA ALA A 23 8.41 -18.70 -12.26
C ALA A 23 9.05 -17.79 -13.34
N GLY A 24 8.60 -16.54 -13.42
CA GLY A 24 9.33 -15.48 -14.11
C GLY A 24 8.84 -15.03 -15.49
N THR A 25 7.57 -15.20 -15.87
CA THR A 25 7.02 -14.30 -16.91
C THR A 25 6.80 -12.93 -16.30
N GLU A 26 7.62 -11.94 -16.68
CA GLU A 26 7.37 -10.53 -16.35
C GLU A 26 5.94 -10.18 -16.74
N VAL A 27 5.15 -9.88 -15.72
CA VAL A 27 3.80 -9.37 -15.88
C VAL A 27 3.94 -7.96 -16.45
N PRO A 28 3.38 -7.66 -17.63
CA PRO A 28 3.50 -6.33 -18.22
C PRO A 28 2.91 -5.29 -17.26
N ASP A 29 3.57 -4.14 -17.15
CA ASP A 29 3.06 -3.06 -16.31
C ASP A 29 1.66 -2.65 -16.79
N PRO A 30 0.67 -2.57 -15.89
CA PRO A 30 -0.66 -2.13 -16.26
C PRO A 30 -0.61 -0.66 -16.70
N GLU A 31 -1.25 -0.34 -17.83
CA GLU A 31 -1.59 1.04 -18.14
C GLU A 31 -2.67 1.50 -17.17
N ILE A 32 -2.28 2.34 -16.20
CA ILE A 32 -3.17 2.93 -15.20
C ILE A 32 -3.04 4.43 -15.33
N SER A 33 -4.16 5.10 -15.51
CA SER A 33 -4.30 6.56 -15.53
C SER A 33 -4.88 7.09 -14.22
N LYS A 34 -5.66 6.26 -13.51
CA LYS A 34 -6.27 6.61 -12.23
C LYS A 34 -6.50 5.38 -11.34
N MET A 35 -6.27 5.54 -10.04
CA MET A 35 -6.85 4.69 -9.00
C MET A 35 -7.68 5.54 -8.05
N LEU A 36 -8.90 5.10 -7.74
CA LEU A 36 -9.77 5.74 -6.76
C LEU A 36 -10.23 4.69 -5.75
N PHE A 37 -9.98 4.99 -4.47
CA PHE A 37 -10.48 4.21 -3.34
C PHE A 37 -11.58 5.00 -2.65
N SER A 38 -12.76 4.41 -2.48
CA SER A 38 -13.90 5.05 -1.81
C SER A 38 -14.40 4.17 -0.67
N GLU A 39 -14.48 4.73 0.54
CA GLU A 39 -14.89 4.04 1.76
C GLU A 39 -15.98 4.84 2.48
N PHE A 40 -17.14 4.21 2.68
CA PHE A 40 -18.18 4.76 3.55
C PHE A 40 -17.93 4.32 5.00
N CYS A 41 -17.55 5.27 5.85
CA CYS A 41 -17.33 5.08 7.27
C CYS A 41 -18.59 5.44 8.05
N LYS A 42 -19.32 4.42 8.51
CA LYS A 42 -20.45 4.62 9.40
C LYS A 42 -19.98 5.01 10.80
N SER A 43 -20.56 6.07 11.34
CA SER A 43 -20.32 6.51 12.70
C SER A 43 -21.08 5.64 13.72
N ASP A 44 -20.44 5.32 14.84
CA ASP A 44 -21.02 4.60 15.98
C ASP A 44 -21.55 5.52 17.10
N GLY A 45 -21.28 6.83 17.00
CA GLY A 45 -21.65 7.83 17.99
C GLY A 45 -22.97 8.53 17.70
N ILE A 46 -23.81 8.74 18.73
CA ILE A 46 -25.01 9.58 18.63
C ILE A 46 -24.58 11.02 18.32
N GLY A 47 -25.11 11.58 17.23
CA GLY A 47 -24.80 12.96 16.81
C GLY A 47 -23.47 13.11 16.07
N VAL A 48 -22.81 12.01 15.71
CA VAL A 48 -21.61 12.02 14.88
C VAL A 48 -22.00 11.54 13.48
N SER A 49 -21.65 12.32 12.47
CA SER A 49 -22.01 12.06 11.07
C SER A 49 -21.21 10.93 10.44
N ASP A 50 -21.87 10.24 9.51
CA ASP A 50 -21.19 9.33 8.60
C ASP A 50 -20.23 10.11 7.68
N VAL A 51 -19.16 9.46 7.27
CA VAL A 51 -18.12 10.06 6.44
C VAL A 51 -17.85 9.17 5.23
N THR A 52 -17.92 9.74 4.03
CA THR A 52 -17.37 9.08 2.84
C THR A 52 -15.96 9.59 2.61
N LYS A 53 -14.99 8.68 2.56
CA LYS A 53 -13.59 8.99 2.28
C LYS A 53 -13.27 8.57 0.85
N GLU A 54 -12.60 9.43 0.12
CA GLU A 54 -12.09 9.13 -1.22
C GLU A 54 -10.60 9.44 -1.29
N GLU A 55 -9.83 8.52 -1.86
CA GLU A 55 -8.40 8.67 -2.10
C GLU A 55 -8.15 8.43 -3.60
N GLU A 56 -7.80 9.50 -4.31
CA GLU A 56 -7.61 9.50 -5.75
C GLU A 56 -6.13 9.67 -6.10
N PHE A 57 -5.60 8.76 -6.91
CA PHE A 57 -4.26 8.77 -7.48
C PHE A 57 -4.37 8.91 -9.00
N ARG A 58 -3.63 9.85 -9.59
CA ARG A 58 -3.59 10.08 -11.04
C ARG A 58 -2.20 9.86 -11.58
N TYR A 59 -2.13 9.24 -12.76
CA TYR A 59 -0.89 8.79 -13.34
C TYR A 59 -0.77 9.23 -14.80
N GLU A 60 0.46 9.57 -15.20
CA GLU A 60 0.85 9.76 -16.60
C GLU A 60 2.15 8.99 -16.84
N ASP A 61 2.20 8.14 -17.87
CA ASP A 61 3.36 7.28 -18.18
C ASP A 61 3.87 6.47 -16.97
N ALA A 62 2.96 5.95 -16.15
CA ALA A 62 3.21 5.25 -14.88
C ALA A 62 3.77 6.10 -13.72
N TRP A 63 3.87 7.43 -13.87
CA TRP A 63 4.28 8.35 -12.80
C TRP A 63 3.07 8.93 -12.11
N LEU A 64 3.08 8.95 -10.78
CA LEU A 64 2.06 9.66 -10.02
C LEU A 64 2.21 11.17 -10.29
N THR A 65 1.18 11.78 -10.87
CA THR A 65 1.13 13.21 -11.23
C THR A 65 0.12 14.00 -10.40
N GLY A 66 -0.84 13.31 -9.78
CA GLY A 66 -1.82 13.93 -8.91
C GLY A 66 -2.25 13.01 -7.79
N TYR A 67 -2.55 13.61 -6.64
CA TYR A 67 -3.16 12.94 -5.50
C TYR A 67 -4.14 13.89 -4.83
N THR A 68 -5.32 13.36 -4.46
CA THR A 68 -6.29 14.07 -3.62
C THR A 68 -6.93 13.11 -2.65
N TYR A 69 -6.94 13.47 -1.37
CA TYR A 69 -7.78 12.83 -0.36
C TYR A 69 -8.97 13.71 -0.02
N THR A 70 -10.17 13.16 -0.06
CA THR A 70 -11.42 13.88 0.17
C THR A 70 -12.24 13.20 1.27
N GLN A 71 -12.87 14.01 2.11
CA GLN A 71 -13.85 13.57 3.09
C GLN A 71 -15.15 14.32 2.87
N GLU A 72 -16.21 13.59 2.60
CA GLU A 72 -17.57 14.12 2.58
C GLU A 72 -18.24 13.80 3.91
N VAL A 73 -18.74 14.84 4.58
CA VAL A 73 -19.43 14.74 5.87
C VAL A 73 -20.82 15.34 5.74
N SER A 74 -21.84 14.56 6.04
CA SER A 74 -23.24 15.02 6.01
C SER A 74 -23.79 15.21 7.42
N ILE A 75 -24.14 16.44 7.81
CA ILE A 75 -24.77 16.78 9.09
C ILE A 75 -26.18 17.32 8.79
N ALA A 76 -27.21 16.54 9.10
CA ALA A 76 -28.61 16.85 8.76
C ALA A 76 -28.76 17.15 7.24
N ASP A 77 -29.11 18.39 6.88
CA ASP A 77 -29.28 18.82 5.48
C ASP A 77 -28.02 19.49 4.88
N LEU A 78 -26.92 19.56 5.63
CA LEU A 78 -25.65 20.13 5.18
C LEU A 78 -24.67 19.02 4.79
N THR A 79 -24.04 19.17 3.63
CA THR A 79 -22.93 18.32 3.19
C THR A 79 -21.71 19.19 2.98
N GLU A 80 -20.64 18.87 3.68
CA GLU A 80 -19.33 19.52 3.53
C GLU A 80 -18.34 18.55 2.91
N ILE A 81 -17.54 19.05 1.97
CA ILE A 81 -16.48 18.30 1.31
C ILE A 81 -15.17 18.97 1.69
N ILE A 82 -14.30 18.22 2.36
CA ILE A 82 -12.95 18.64 2.73
C ILE A 82 -11.98 17.88 1.82
N SER A 83 -11.10 18.60 1.12
CA SER A 83 -10.14 18.00 0.19
C SER A 83 -8.73 18.44 0.50
N HIS A 84 -7.81 17.49 0.47
CA HIS A 84 -6.39 17.66 0.75
C HIS A 84 -5.58 17.18 -0.47
N PRO A 85 -5.37 18.04 -1.49
CA PRO A 85 -4.55 17.70 -2.64
C PRO A 85 -3.06 17.79 -2.32
N LEU A 86 -2.24 17.05 -3.09
CA LEU A 86 -0.79 17.24 -3.09
C LEU A 86 -0.32 17.88 -4.39
N THR A 87 0.63 18.81 -4.26
CA THR A 87 1.44 19.25 -5.39
C THR A 87 2.61 18.29 -5.56
N ILE A 88 2.76 17.71 -6.75
CA ILE A 88 3.82 16.75 -7.08
C ILE A 88 4.73 17.35 -8.14
N GLN A 89 6.04 17.44 -7.85
CA GLN A 89 7.02 18.06 -8.74
C GLN A 89 8.25 17.18 -8.89
N TYR A 90 8.45 16.63 -10.09
CA TYR A 90 9.67 15.90 -10.45
C TYR A 90 10.75 16.88 -10.92
N GLU A 91 12.02 16.61 -10.57
CA GLU A 91 13.14 17.27 -11.24
C GLU A 91 13.23 16.81 -12.71
N ASN A 92 13.81 17.64 -13.58
CA ASN A 92 13.83 17.42 -15.03
C ASN A 92 14.42 16.07 -15.47
N ASN A 93 15.41 15.58 -14.73
CA ASN A 93 16.07 14.29 -14.95
C ASN A 93 15.41 13.15 -14.15
N ARG A 94 14.31 13.42 -13.44
CA ARG A 94 13.60 12.50 -12.54
C ARG A 94 14.48 11.87 -11.46
N SER A 95 15.59 12.51 -11.08
CA SER A 95 16.42 12.03 -9.96
C SER A 95 15.79 12.32 -8.59
N SER A 96 14.77 13.16 -8.54
CA SER A 96 14.01 13.40 -7.32
C SER A 96 12.59 13.87 -7.62
N VAL A 97 11.74 13.77 -6.61
CA VAL A 97 10.38 14.29 -6.62
C VAL A 97 10.03 14.89 -5.27
N THR A 98 9.33 16.01 -5.27
CA THR A 98 8.83 16.67 -4.07
C THR A 98 7.31 16.58 -4.04
N PHE A 99 6.77 16.10 -2.93
CA PHE A 99 5.35 16.20 -2.60
C PHE A 99 5.15 17.31 -1.58
N THR A 100 4.25 18.24 -1.86
CA THR A 100 3.93 19.38 -0.99
C THR A 100 2.44 19.39 -0.68
N ASP A 101 2.08 19.40 0.60
CA ASP A 101 0.69 19.54 1.05
C ASP A 101 0.24 21.01 1.11
N GLU A 102 -1.04 21.23 1.42
CA GLU A 102 -1.65 22.56 1.45
C GLU A 102 -1.09 23.50 2.53
N ILE A 103 -0.47 22.95 3.59
CA ILE A 103 0.14 23.72 4.67
C ILE A 103 1.65 23.89 4.50
N GLY A 104 2.21 23.41 3.39
CA GLY A 104 3.62 23.54 3.03
C GLY A 104 4.53 22.48 3.66
N THR A 105 3.99 21.37 4.15
CA THR A 105 4.82 20.20 4.50
C THR A 105 5.38 19.59 3.23
N GLU A 106 6.68 19.38 3.20
CA GLU A 106 7.38 18.81 2.06
C GLU A 106 7.92 17.42 2.35
N ARG A 107 7.80 16.55 1.36
CA ARG A 107 8.45 15.23 1.29
C ARG A 107 9.26 15.18 0.00
N LYS A 108 10.58 15.38 0.09
CA LYS A 108 11.49 15.32 -1.05
C LYS A 108 12.18 13.96 -1.11
N TYR A 109 11.85 13.17 -2.12
CA TYR A 109 12.43 11.86 -2.37
C TYR A 109 13.56 11.94 -3.39
N THR A 110 14.71 11.35 -3.10
CA THR A 110 15.76 11.13 -4.12
C THR A 110 15.66 9.72 -4.67
N LEU A 111 15.62 9.58 -5.99
CA LEU A 111 15.39 8.33 -6.70
C LEU A 111 16.70 7.78 -7.28
N ASN A 112 16.81 6.46 -7.33
CA ASN A 112 17.87 5.77 -8.06
C ASN A 112 17.53 5.66 -9.57
N GLU A 113 18.40 5.02 -10.35
CA GLU A 113 18.21 4.83 -11.79
C GLU A 113 16.98 3.99 -12.17
N GLU A 114 16.51 3.14 -11.24
CA GLU A 114 15.30 2.32 -11.41
C GLU A 114 14.01 3.07 -11.02
N GLY A 115 14.13 4.31 -10.51
CA GLY A 115 13.02 5.12 -10.03
C GLY A 115 12.61 4.87 -8.58
N TYR A 116 13.35 4.04 -7.84
CA TYR A 116 13.09 3.77 -6.42
C TYR A 116 13.74 4.81 -5.51
N ALA A 117 13.02 5.26 -4.47
CA ALA A 117 13.53 6.23 -3.52
C ALA A 117 14.67 5.64 -2.68
N THR A 118 15.80 6.31 -2.58
CA THR A 118 16.90 5.91 -1.68
C THR A 118 16.84 6.67 -0.36
N GLN A 119 16.29 7.88 -0.39
CA GLN A 119 16.10 8.74 0.77
C GLN A 119 14.86 9.62 0.60
N CYS A 120 14.32 10.07 1.74
CA CYS A 120 13.31 11.12 1.80
C CYS A 120 13.69 12.13 2.89
N GLU A 121 13.64 13.41 2.56
CA GLU A 121 13.64 14.49 3.53
C GLU A 121 12.20 14.94 3.76
N TYR A 122 11.74 14.86 5.01
CA TYR A 122 10.45 15.39 5.44
C TYR A 122 10.68 16.66 6.23
N ALA A 123 9.98 17.72 5.85
CA ALA A 123 10.03 19.00 6.54
C ALA A 123 8.62 19.55 6.74
N SER A 124 8.25 19.78 8.00
CA SER A 124 7.12 20.63 8.39
C SER A 124 7.66 21.87 9.12
N LEU A 125 6.76 22.75 9.58
CA LEU A 125 7.10 23.95 10.34
C LEU A 125 7.95 23.67 11.60
N ASP A 126 7.72 22.55 12.29
CA ASP A 126 8.32 22.28 13.60
C ASP A 126 9.06 20.94 13.69
N GLN A 127 9.07 20.17 12.60
CA GLN A 127 9.63 18.83 12.57
C GLN A 127 10.40 18.56 11.28
N LYS A 128 11.59 17.99 11.43
CA LYS A 128 12.39 17.45 10.33
C LYS A 128 12.59 15.96 10.55
N ARG A 129 12.36 15.16 9.52
CA ARG A 129 12.64 13.72 9.54
C ARG A 129 13.45 13.35 8.30
N GLN A 130 14.33 12.38 8.47
CA GLN A 130 15.10 11.81 7.37
C GLN A 130 14.78 10.33 7.27
N TYR A 131 14.51 9.86 6.07
CA TYR A 131 14.26 8.46 5.79
C TYR A 131 15.30 7.92 4.83
N THR A 132 15.71 6.67 5.02
CA THR A 132 16.42 5.89 4.02
C THR A 132 15.70 4.58 3.76
N PHE A 133 15.75 4.15 2.50
CA PHE A 133 15.07 2.95 2.03
C PHE A 133 16.11 1.97 1.49
N SER A 134 15.89 0.68 1.73
CA SER A 134 16.77 -0.38 1.24
C SER A 134 15.97 -1.47 0.56
N TYR A 135 16.57 -2.08 -0.45
CA TYR A 135 15.89 -3.01 -1.34
C TYR A 135 16.70 -4.29 -1.52
N THR A 136 15.99 -5.40 -1.75
CA THR A 136 16.56 -6.65 -2.26
C THR A 136 15.71 -7.10 -3.44
N ASP A 137 16.35 -7.33 -4.59
CA ASP A 137 15.68 -7.72 -5.85
C ASP A 137 14.54 -6.77 -6.30
N GLY A 138 14.63 -5.50 -5.89
CA GLY A 138 13.63 -4.45 -6.15
C GLY A 138 12.50 -4.36 -5.12
N TYR A 139 12.42 -5.27 -4.14
CA TYR A 139 11.45 -5.21 -3.05
C TYR A 139 12.01 -4.40 -1.88
N LEU A 140 11.20 -3.52 -1.28
CA LEU A 140 11.58 -2.72 -0.12
C LEU A 140 11.76 -3.61 1.10
N THR A 141 12.97 -3.74 1.62
CA THR A 141 13.26 -4.59 2.79
C THR A 141 13.47 -3.80 4.08
N GLN A 142 13.73 -2.50 3.99
CA GLN A 142 13.93 -1.67 5.18
C GLN A 142 13.56 -0.21 4.95
N VAL A 143 12.92 0.37 5.96
CA VAL A 143 12.71 1.82 6.10
C VAL A 143 13.35 2.25 7.41
N ASN A 144 14.32 3.15 7.33
CA ASN A 144 14.94 3.75 8.50
C ASN A 144 14.52 5.21 8.59
N GLU A 145 13.91 5.59 9.71
CA GLU A 145 13.56 6.97 10.03
C GLU A 145 14.54 7.52 11.07
N LYS A 146 14.88 8.80 10.92
CA LYS A 146 15.50 9.64 11.94
C LYS A 146 14.65 10.88 12.15
N ILE A 147 14.17 11.09 13.37
CA ILE A 147 13.49 12.30 13.80
C ILE A 147 14.56 13.24 14.34
N MET A 148 14.72 14.38 13.67
CA MET A 148 15.68 15.40 14.07
C MET A 148 15.10 16.22 15.23
N PRO A 149 15.92 16.57 16.24
CA PRO A 149 15.48 17.46 17.30
C PRO A 149 15.15 18.84 16.71
N ARG A 150 14.28 19.58 17.40
CA ARG A 150 14.02 20.98 17.05
C ARG A 150 15.31 21.77 17.08
N GLU A 151 15.45 22.70 16.14
CA GLU A 151 16.66 23.53 16.06
C GLU A 151 16.89 24.28 17.37
N GLY A 152 18.10 24.16 17.93
CA GLY A 152 18.44 24.71 19.25
C GLY A 152 18.01 23.85 20.46
N SER A 153 17.34 22.70 20.26
CA SER A 153 17.07 21.73 21.33
C SER A 153 18.28 20.85 21.62
N SER A 154 18.40 20.40 22.88
CA SER A 154 19.36 19.37 23.32
C SER A 154 18.83 17.93 23.19
N ASP A 155 17.62 17.76 22.64
CA ASP A 155 17.00 16.44 22.49
C ASP A 155 17.83 15.55 21.55
N ALA A 156 17.85 14.25 21.84
CA ALA A 156 18.54 13.28 21.01
C ALA A 156 17.75 12.98 19.72
N VAL A 157 18.47 12.62 18.66
CA VAL A 157 17.86 12.04 17.46
C VAL A 157 17.19 10.72 17.84
N VAL A 158 15.91 10.58 17.52
CA VAL A 158 15.16 9.32 17.66
C VAL A 158 15.21 8.60 16.33
N ALA A 159 15.50 7.29 16.36
CA ALA A 159 15.53 6.46 15.17
C ALA A 159 14.52 5.32 15.27
N HIS A 160 13.85 5.03 14.16
CA HIS A 160 12.93 3.90 14.03
C HIS A 160 13.26 3.13 12.77
N THR A 161 13.19 1.80 12.82
CA THR A 161 13.43 0.92 11.67
C THR A 161 12.24 0.00 11.47
N LEU A 162 11.62 0.03 10.31
CA LEU A 162 10.69 -1.00 9.87
C LEU A 162 11.42 -1.92 8.89
N SER A 163 11.40 -3.22 9.16
CA SER A 163 11.94 -4.24 8.24
C SER A 163 10.80 -5.00 7.60
N LEU A 164 10.94 -5.34 6.33
CA LEU A 164 9.97 -6.14 5.57
C LEU A 164 10.70 -7.36 5.00
N GLN A 165 10.06 -8.52 5.06
CA GLN A 165 10.59 -9.78 4.56
C GLN A 165 9.69 -10.36 3.51
N TYR A 166 10.30 -10.88 2.45
CA TYR A 166 9.61 -11.47 1.31
C TYR A 166 10.09 -12.90 1.09
N ASP A 167 9.19 -13.77 0.66
CA ASP A 167 9.51 -15.07 0.10
C ASP A 167 8.96 -15.12 -1.33
N LYS A 168 9.81 -15.41 -2.31
CA LYS A 168 9.46 -15.45 -3.74
C LYS A 168 8.61 -14.26 -4.20
N GLY A 169 8.91 -13.06 -3.73
CA GLY A 169 8.20 -11.83 -4.11
C GLY A 169 6.90 -11.55 -3.33
N ASP A 170 6.45 -12.45 -2.46
CA ASP A 170 5.32 -12.23 -1.56
C ASP A 170 5.78 -11.74 -0.20
N LEU A 171 5.10 -10.73 0.35
CA LEU A 171 5.38 -10.22 1.70
C LEU A 171 4.97 -11.28 2.72
N ILE A 172 5.89 -11.67 3.60
CA ILE A 172 5.65 -12.69 4.63
C ILE A 172 5.66 -12.11 6.04
N SER A 173 6.45 -11.06 6.30
CA SER A 173 6.44 -10.40 7.61
C SER A 173 6.94 -8.96 7.56
N THR A 174 6.50 -8.17 8.54
CA THR A 174 7.09 -6.88 8.88
C THR A 174 7.49 -6.87 10.35
N ILE A 175 8.57 -6.18 10.66
CA ILE A 175 9.14 -6.12 12.00
C ILE A 175 9.49 -4.68 12.35
N SER A 176 8.91 -4.16 13.43
CA SER A 176 9.27 -2.85 14.01
C SER A 176 9.76 -3.01 15.45
N PRO A 177 10.66 -2.14 15.93
CA PRO A 177 10.95 -2.05 17.36
C PRO A 177 9.71 -1.52 18.10
N SER A 178 9.47 -2.03 19.30
CA SER A 178 8.53 -1.40 20.24
C SER A 178 8.96 0.05 20.47
N LEU A 179 8.03 1.01 20.41
CA LEU A 179 8.34 2.41 20.70
C LEU A 179 8.93 2.52 22.13
N PRO A 180 10.01 3.29 22.33
CA PRO A 180 10.77 3.30 23.59
C PRO A 180 9.99 3.87 24.80
N TYR A 181 8.77 4.38 24.60
CA TYR A 181 7.97 5.04 25.64
C TYR A 181 6.75 4.25 26.13
N GLU A 182 6.55 3.01 25.68
CA GLU A 182 5.55 2.13 26.29
C GLU A 182 6.07 1.56 27.62
N SER A 183 5.98 2.38 28.66
CA SER A 183 6.14 1.94 30.04
C SER A 183 4.97 1.05 30.43
N SER A 184 5.00 -0.23 30.05
CA SER A 184 4.35 -1.38 30.72
C SER A 184 3.98 -2.49 29.74
N THR A 185 4.97 -3.15 29.13
CA THR A 185 4.99 -4.62 28.90
C THR A 185 6.24 -4.97 28.12
N GLY A 186 6.89 -6.10 28.45
CA GLY A 186 8.13 -6.54 27.81
C GLY A 186 7.93 -7.07 26.39
N TYR A 187 7.24 -6.33 25.51
CA TYR A 187 7.15 -6.68 24.10
C TYR A 187 8.42 -6.21 23.41
N GLY A 188 9.20 -7.17 22.91
CA GLY A 188 10.33 -6.92 22.03
C GLY A 188 9.87 -6.43 20.66
N LYS A 189 10.57 -6.87 19.61
CA LYS A 189 10.21 -6.63 18.20
C LYS A 189 8.72 -6.95 17.97
N LEU A 190 7.95 -6.00 17.47
CA LEU A 190 6.58 -6.20 17.00
C LEU A 190 6.66 -6.79 15.59
N GLN A 191 6.22 -8.03 15.44
CA GLN A 191 6.19 -8.72 14.16
C GLN A 191 4.73 -8.93 13.72
N THR A 192 4.45 -8.57 12.47
CA THR A 192 3.20 -8.89 11.79
C THR A 192 3.53 -9.85 10.66
N ASN A 193 2.82 -10.97 10.59
CA ASN A 193 2.92 -11.93 9.50
C ASN A 193 1.83 -11.68 8.47
N TYR A 194 2.10 -12.06 7.22
CA TYR A 194 1.21 -11.87 6.10
C TYR A 194 1.07 -13.19 5.32
N GLU A 195 -0.09 -13.36 4.71
CA GLU A 195 -0.37 -14.48 3.81
C GLU A 195 -0.74 -13.93 2.44
N ALA A 196 -0.09 -14.44 1.40
CA ALA A 196 -0.44 -14.22 0.01
C ALA A 196 -1.61 -15.13 -0.40
N GLY A 197 -2.48 -14.60 -1.26
CA GLY A 197 -3.48 -15.39 -1.99
C GLY A 197 -2.92 -15.96 -3.28
N GLU A 198 -3.82 -16.45 -4.14
CA GLU A 198 -3.48 -17.00 -5.46
C GLU A 198 -3.57 -15.95 -6.58
N ASP A 199 -4.27 -14.84 -6.36
CA ASP A 199 -4.45 -13.80 -7.37
C ASP A 199 -3.18 -12.94 -7.50
N ILE A 200 -2.63 -12.89 -8.71
CA ILE A 200 -1.49 -12.03 -9.06
C ILE A 200 -1.86 -10.56 -8.84
N ASN A 201 -0.96 -9.80 -8.23
CA ASN A 201 -1.13 -8.37 -7.99
C ASN A 201 -0.80 -7.54 -9.24
N TYR A 202 -1.51 -7.80 -10.33
CA TYR A 202 -1.31 -7.14 -11.63
C TYR A 202 -1.40 -5.62 -11.53
N TYR A 203 -2.34 -5.12 -10.73
CA TYR A 203 -2.61 -3.68 -10.57
C TYR A 203 -1.76 -3.01 -9.49
N ARG A 204 -0.71 -3.70 -9.00
CA ARG A 204 0.32 -3.13 -8.13
C ARG A 204 -0.23 -2.50 -6.85
N LEU A 205 -1.29 -3.08 -6.28
CA LEU A 205 -1.91 -2.59 -5.06
C LEU A 205 -1.00 -2.84 -3.86
N PRO A 206 -0.65 -1.83 -3.05
CA PRO A 206 0.06 -2.08 -1.80
C PRO A 206 -0.86 -2.82 -0.81
N CYS A 207 -0.27 -3.61 0.09
CA CYS A 207 -1.00 -4.13 1.25
C CYS A 207 -1.49 -2.95 2.10
N MET A 208 -2.80 -2.85 2.33
CA MET A 208 -3.39 -1.71 3.04
C MET A 208 -2.82 -1.52 4.45
N LEU A 209 -2.57 -2.61 5.18
CA LEU A 209 -1.97 -2.51 6.52
C LEU A 209 -0.53 -2.00 6.45
N VAL A 210 0.26 -2.40 5.45
CA VAL A 210 1.62 -1.90 5.27
C VAL A 210 1.61 -0.39 4.99
N ALA A 211 0.70 0.06 4.12
CA ALA A 211 0.52 1.48 3.83
C ALA A 211 0.07 2.29 5.05
N ASP A 212 -0.62 1.67 6.00
CA ASP A 212 -1.08 2.31 7.25
C ASP A 212 -0.09 2.12 8.42
N THR A 213 1.00 1.34 8.24
CA THR A 213 1.97 1.03 9.29
C THR A 213 3.04 2.11 9.41
N TYR A 214 3.34 2.55 10.63
CA TYR A 214 4.44 3.50 10.87
C TYR A 214 5.82 2.87 10.57
N PRO A 215 6.77 3.57 9.91
CA PRO A 215 6.66 4.94 9.40
C PRO A 215 6.16 5.03 7.94
N LEU A 216 5.82 3.92 7.30
CA LEU A 216 5.30 3.90 5.92
C LEU A 216 3.99 4.68 5.73
N SER A 217 3.23 4.89 6.79
CA SER A 217 2.07 5.78 6.79
C SER A 217 2.37 7.22 6.37
N PHE A 218 3.63 7.69 6.47
CA PHE A 218 4.07 8.99 5.95
C PHE A 218 4.37 8.97 4.43
N HIS A 219 4.37 7.78 3.83
CA HIS A 219 4.84 7.52 2.47
C HIS A 219 3.82 6.73 1.63
N ARG A 220 2.55 6.77 2.04
CA ARG A 220 1.45 6.07 1.36
C ARG A 220 1.39 6.39 -0.13
N GLU A 221 1.51 7.66 -0.49
CA GLU A 221 1.49 8.13 -1.87
C GLU A 221 2.72 7.63 -2.65
N ALA A 222 3.88 7.52 -2.00
CA ALA A 222 5.09 6.96 -2.62
C ALA A 222 4.99 5.43 -2.85
N LEU A 223 4.25 4.70 -2.02
CA LEU A 223 3.90 3.29 -2.27
C LEU A 223 3.03 3.17 -3.54
N PHE A 224 1.96 3.98 -3.64
CA PHE A 224 1.08 3.99 -4.80
C PHE A 224 1.73 4.54 -6.07
N ALA A 225 2.77 5.37 -5.94
CA ALA A 225 3.61 5.81 -7.06
C ALA A 225 4.61 4.73 -7.53
N GLY A 226 4.72 3.59 -6.83
CA GLY A 226 5.71 2.55 -7.14
C GLY A 226 7.17 2.96 -6.84
N MET A 227 7.37 4.08 -6.14
CA MET A 227 8.71 4.59 -5.79
C MET A 227 9.33 3.83 -4.62
N LEU A 228 8.53 3.12 -3.84
CA LEU A 228 8.98 2.33 -2.71
C LEU A 228 9.12 0.84 -3.04
N GLY A 229 9.57 0.55 -4.26
CA GLY A 229 9.90 -0.81 -4.71
C GLY A 229 8.76 -1.51 -5.44
N LYS A 230 9.01 -2.77 -5.79
CA LYS A 230 8.03 -3.65 -6.45
C LYS A 230 6.83 -3.93 -5.54
N PRO A 231 5.61 -4.05 -6.11
CA PRO A 231 4.47 -4.60 -5.37
C PRO A 231 4.72 -6.08 -5.06
N THR A 232 3.98 -6.64 -4.09
CA THR A 232 3.97 -8.09 -3.84
C THR A 232 3.56 -8.85 -5.11
N GLN A 233 4.06 -10.07 -5.31
CA GLN A 233 3.70 -10.87 -6.47
C GLN A 233 2.20 -11.20 -6.50
N HIS A 234 1.65 -11.61 -5.36
CA HIS A 234 0.23 -11.89 -5.18
C HIS A 234 -0.41 -10.88 -4.22
N LEU A 235 -1.73 -10.78 -4.29
CA LEU A 235 -2.51 -9.97 -3.35
C LEU A 235 -2.44 -10.59 -1.95
N THR A 236 -2.15 -9.77 -0.94
CA THR A 236 -2.19 -10.20 0.46
C THR A 236 -3.62 -10.50 0.89
N THR A 237 -3.90 -11.70 1.40
CA THR A 237 -5.25 -12.13 1.82
C THR A 237 -5.43 -12.17 3.32
N ALA A 238 -4.34 -12.18 4.10
CA ALA A 238 -4.43 -12.01 5.54
C ALA A 238 -3.18 -11.39 6.17
N SER A 239 -3.36 -10.87 7.39
CA SER A 239 -2.28 -10.54 8.30
C SER A 239 -2.65 -10.87 9.74
N TYR A 240 -1.64 -11.08 10.57
CA TYR A 240 -1.81 -11.34 12.00
C TYR A 240 -0.53 -11.02 12.76
N PRO A 241 -0.61 -10.49 13.99
CA PRO A 241 0.57 -10.34 14.83
C PRO A 241 1.17 -11.72 15.15
N GLU A 242 2.49 -11.78 15.28
CA GLU A 242 3.18 -12.94 15.82
C GLU A 242 2.59 -13.29 17.19
N LYS A 243 2.20 -14.56 17.38
CA LYS A 243 1.49 -14.97 18.59
C LYS A 243 2.44 -14.95 19.78
N THR A 244 2.11 -14.13 20.77
CA THR A 244 2.83 -14.09 22.05
C THR A 244 2.10 -14.85 23.17
N SER A 245 0.85 -15.29 22.92
CA SER A 245 0.03 -16.07 23.86
C SER A 245 -0.99 -16.94 23.12
N ASP A 246 -1.27 -18.14 23.65
CA ASP A 246 -2.27 -19.08 23.12
C ASP A 246 -3.72 -18.59 23.26
N THR A 247 -3.95 -17.60 24.12
CA THR A 247 -5.30 -17.12 24.43
C THR A 247 -5.80 -16.07 23.46
N TYR A 248 -4.90 -15.25 22.92
CA TYR A 248 -5.22 -14.09 22.09
C TYR A 248 -4.85 -14.35 20.64
N THR A 249 -5.86 -14.29 19.78
CA THR A 249 -5.65 -14.34 18.34
C THR A 249 -6.26 -13.09 17.72
N GLU A 250 -5.46 -12.34 16.99
CA GLU A 250 -5.93 -11.29 16.08
C GLU A 250 -5.63 -11.78 14.66
N ARG A 251 -6.60 -11.65 13.76
CA ARG A 251 -6.39 -11.89 12.33
C ARG A 251 -7.19 -10.87 11.54
N THR A 252 -6.53 -10.26 10.56
CA THR A 252 -7.17 -9.42 9.57
C THR A 252 -7.22 -10.17 8.25
N GLU A 253 -8.41 -10.26 7.65
CA GLU A 253 -8.65 -10.89 6.36
C GLU A 253 -8.94 -9.80 5.31
N TYR A 254 -8.32 -9.94 4.14
CA TYR A 254 -8.47 -9.08 2.98
C TYR A 254 -9.16 -9.89 1.87
N THR A 255 -10.36 -9.49 1.48
CA THR A 255 -11.14 -10.17 0.43
C THR A 255 -11.37 -9.23 -0.73
N TYR A 256 -10.74 -9.53 -1.85
CA TYR A 256 -10.88 -8.77 -3.09
C TYR A 256 -12.05 -9.30 -3.91
N SER A 257 -12.80 -8.39 -4.54
CA SER A 257 -13.74 -8.74 -5.60
C SER A 257 -13.24 -8.16 -6.92
N PHE A 258 -13.49 -8.86 -8.00
CA PHE A 258 -13.00 -8.50 -9.34
C PHE A 258 -14.14 -8.37 -10.33
N ASP A 259 -13.93 -7.54 -11.36
CA ASP A 259 -14.79 -7.52 -12.53
C ASP A 259 -14.53 -8.73 -13.46
N LYS A 260 -15.23 -8.76 -14.59
CA LYS A 260 -15.10 -9.80 -15.61
C LYS A 260 -13.69 -9.89 -16.25
N ASN A 261 -12.88 -8.84 -16.13
CA ASN A 261 -11.53 -8.74 -16.66
C ASN A 261 -10.46 -8.95 -15.58
N LYS A 262 -10.84 -9.47 -14.39
CA LYS A 262 -9.95 -9.63 -13.24
C LYS A 262 -9.37 -8.32 -12.70
N LYS A 263 -10.03 -7.19 -12.96
CA LYS A 263 -9.71 -5.88 -12.34
C LYS A 263 -10.35 -5.80 -10.95
N PRO A 264 -9.59 -5.47 -9.88
CA PRO A 264 -10.17 -5.27 -8.55
C PRO A 264 -11.21 -4.15 -8.57
N VAL A 265 -12.37 -4.42 -7.98
CA VAL A 265 -13.47 -3.44 -7.85
C VAL A 265 -13.87 -3.18 -6.40
N SER A 266 -13.49 -4.06 -5.48
CA SER A 266 -13.65 -3.81 -4.06
C SER A 266 -12.66 -4.62 -3.22
N LEU A 267 -12.37 -4.10 -2.03
CA LEU A 267 -11.63 -4.77 -0.98
C LEU A 267 -12.45 -4.71 0.31
N LYS A 268 -12.76 -5.89 0.85
CA LYS A 268 -13.31 -6.02 2.20
C LYS A 268 -12.17 -6.34 3.17
N VAL A 269 -12.07 -5.59 4.26
CA VAL A 269 -11.10 -5.82 5.33
C VAL A 269 -11.86 -6.19 6.59
N SER A 270 -11.58 -7.35 7.18
CA SER A 270 -12.24 -7.81 8.40
C SER A 270 -11.22 -8.25 9.45
N THR A 271 -11.22 -7.60 10.61
CA THR A 271 -10.39 -8.01 11.75
C THR A 271 -11.23 -8.74 12.79
N LYS A 272 -10.76 -9.92 13.17
CA LYS A 272 -11.38 -10.79 14.17
C LYS A 272 -10.42 -10.99 15.34
N TYR A 273 -10.99 -10.93 16.54
CA TYR A 273 -10.30 -11.25 17.78
C TYR A 273 -10.90 -12.51 18.41
N GLY A 274 -10.05 -13.46 18.78
CA GLY A 274 -10.42 -14.66 19.51
C GLY A 274 -9.81 -14.67 20.91
N ASN A 275 -10.68 -14.55 21.92
CA ASN A 275 -10.43 -14.86 23.33
C ASN A 275 -11.51 -15.86 23.85
N GLY A 276 -11.93 -16.82 23.01
CA GLY A 276 -13.04 -17.74 23.28
C GLY A 276 -14.45 -17.22 22.96
N LYS A 277 -14.59 -15.93 22.57
CA LYS A 277 -15.76 -15.35 21.91
C LYS A 277 -15.26 -14.57 20.70
N SER A 278 -15.59 -15.02 19.49
CA SER A 278 -15.20 -14.31 18.27
C SER A 278 -15.98 -12.99 18.20
N ILE A 279 -15.28 -11.86 18.27
CA ILE A 279 -15.86 -10.54 18.05
C ILE A 279 -15.14 -9.93 16.84
N SER A 280 -15.91 -9.47 15.85
CA SER A 280 -15.38 -8.72 14.71
C SER A 280 -15.43 -7.23 15.05
N TYR A 281 -14.28 -6.55 15.00
CA TYR A 281 -14.15 -5.16 15.46
C TYR A 281 -13.99 -4.16 14.32
N LEU A 282 -13.33 -4.58 13.24
CA LEU A 282 -13.12 -3.74 12.07
C LEU A 282 -13.71 -4.45 10.87
N ASN A 283 -14.66 -3.80 10.18
CA ASN A 283 -15.21 -4.26 8.91
C ASN A 283 -15.26 -3.07 7.98
N ARG A 284 -14.31 -3.02 7.05
CA ARG A 284 -14.20 -1.98 6.04
C ARG A 284 -14.61 -2.56 4.70
N THR A 285 -15.32 -1.77 3.90
CA THR A 285 -15.59 -2.09 2.50
C THR A 285 -15.13 -0.90 1.68
N ILE A 286 -14.11 -1.13 0.87
CA ILE A 286 -13.47 -0.11 0.06
C ILE A 286 -13.81 -0.44 -1.39
N SER A 287 -14.48 0.48 -2.08
CA SER A 287 -14.69 0.39 -3.53
C SER A 287 -13.42 0.84 -4.23
N ILE A 288 -13.04 0.14 -5.29
CA ILE A 288 -11.82 0.40 -6.06
C ILE A 288 -12.23 0.67 -7.51
N THR A 289 -11.79 1.81 -8.05
CA THR A 289 -11.90 2.12 -9.48
C THR A 289 -10.51 2.28 -10.04
N ILE A 290 -10.19 1.51 -11.08
CA ILE A 290 -8.92 1.60 -11.81
C ILE A 290 -9.24 1.89 -13.26
N GLU A 291 -8.72 3.00 -13.81
CA GLU A 291 -8.88 3.39 -15.20
C GLU A 291 -7.61 3.16 -15.98
#